data_AF-E8NGN3-F1
#
_entry.id   AF-E8NGN3-F1
#
_cell.length_a   1.000
_cell.length_b   1.000
_cell.length_c   1.000
_cell.angle_alpha   90.00
_cell.angle_beta   90.00
_cell.angle_gamma   90.00
#
_symmetry.space_group_name_H-M   'P 1'
#
loop_
_entity.id
_entity.type
_entity.pdbx_description
1 polymer ?
#
loop_
_entity_poly.entity_id
_entity_poly.type
_entity_poly.pdbx_seq_one_letter_code
_entity_poly.pdbx_strand_id
1 'polypeptide(L)' 'MSRPRTVTHAYRMPGGWEKVDRHALTADHAEALRGEGYTLVRARRGWADTREISLSLFLAKHG' A
#
# COMPACT_ATOMS: atom_id res chain seq x y z
N MET A 1 -1.28 -19.95 6.02
CA MET A 1 -1.49 -18.51 6.35
C MET A 1 -0.89 -17.64 5.26
N SER A 2 -1.67 -16.79 4.60
CA SER A 2 -1.19 -15.91 3.53
C SER A 2 -0.38 -14.77 4.14
N ARG A 3 0.94 -14.73 3.89
CA ARG A 3 1.80 -13.66 4.44
C ARG A 3 1.37 -12.31 3.86
N PRO A 4 1.10 -11.29 4.70
CA PRO A 4 0.68 -9.98 4.21
C PRO A 4 1.76 -9.39 3.28
N ARG A 5 1.34 -8.65 2.26
CA ARG A 5 2.25 -7.94 1.37
C ARG A 5 2.94 -6.82 2.12
N THR A 6 4.20 -6.55 1.82
CA THR A 6 4.96 -5.44 2.39
C THR A 6 4.92 -4.27 1.43
N VAL A 7 4.36 -3.14 1.85
CA VAL A 7 4.40 -1.86 1.13
C VAL A 7 5.85 -1.42 0.98
N THR A 8 6.19 -0.90 -0.19
CA THR A 8 7.54 -0.38 -0.49
C THR A 8 7.51 1.03 -1.07
N HIS A 9 6.44 1.35 -1.80
CA HIS A 9 6.22 2.67 -2.38
C HIS A 9 4.75 3.02 -2.24
N ALA A 10 4.45 4.30 -2.15
CA ALA A 10 3.11 4.87 -2.18
C ALA A 10 3.03 5.89 -3.32
N TYR A 11 1.83 6.08 -3.87
CA TYR A 11 1.59 6.98 -4.99
C TYR A 11 0.59 8.06 -4.59
N ARG A 12 0.87 9.33 -4.89
CA ARG A 12 -0.04 10.46 -4.65
C ARG A 12 -0.10 11.40 -5.86
N MET A 13 -1.15 12.22 -5.91
CA MET A 13 -1.35 13.22 -6.96
C MET A 13 -1.54 14.63 -6.37
N PRO A 14 -0.83 15.67 -6.86
CA PRO A 14 0.36 15.59 -7.71
C PRO A 14 1.59 15.16 -6.89
N GLY A 15 2.35 14.17 -7.35
CA GLY A 15 3.57 13.73 -6.64
C GLY A 15 4.20 12.46 -7.21
N GLY A 16 3.40 11.56 -7.77
CA GLY A 16 3.89 10.31 -8.34
C GLY A 16 4.23 9.27 -7.27
N TRP A 17 5.17 8.37 -7.59
CA TRP A 17 5.60 7.30 -6.70
C TRP A 17 6.70 7.78 -5.75
N GLU A 18 6.45 7.59 -4.45
CA GLU A 18 7.39 7.87 -3.37
C GLU A 18 7.75 6.59 -2.63
N LYS A 19 9.01 6.46 -2.25
CA LYS A 19 9.47 5.34 -1.43
C LYS A 19 9.05 5.59 0.00
N VAL A 20 8.37 4.62 0.61
CA VAL A 20 7.92 4.69 2.00
C VAL A 20 8.61 3.62 2.83
N ASP A 21 8.53 3.74 4.15
CA ASP A 21 9.03 2.72 5.04
C ASP A 21 8.34 1.38 4.81
N ARG A 22 9.14 0.31 4.86
CA ARG A 22 8.67 -1.03 4.53
C ARG A 22 7.78 -1.55 5.65
N HIS A 23 6.46 -1.51 5.44
CA HIS A 23 5.50 -1.99 6.41
C HIS A 23 4.56 -3.04 5.82
N ALA A 24 3.98 -3.89 6.66
CA ALA A 24 2.91 -4.79 6.21
C ALA A 24 1.69 -3.97 5.78
N LEU A 25 1.06 -4.35 4.67
CA LEU A 25 -0.18 -3.76 4.20
C LEU A 25 -1.34 -4.28 5.05
N THR A 26 -1.68 -3.52 6.09
CA THR A 26 -2.83 -3.71 6.98
C THR A 26 -3.88 -2.63 6.71
N ALA A 27 -5.11 -2.81 7.19
CA ALA A 27 -6.17 -1.80 7.07
C ALA A 27 -5.74 -0.48 7.74
N ASP A 28 -5.25 -0.54 8.97
CA ASP A 28 -4.72 0.61 9.72
C ASP A 28 -3.62 1.37 8.96
N HIS A 29 -2.63 0.66 8.42
CA HIS A 29 -1.55 1.30 7.65
C HIS A 29 -2.06 1.87 6.32
N ALA A 30 -3.02 1.22 5.67
CA ALA A 30 -3.65 1.73 4.45
C ALA A 30 -4.46 3.01 4.71
N GLU A 31 -5.12 3.10 5.87
CA GLU A 31 -5.88 4.27 6.30
C GLU A 31 -4.95 5.46 6.61
N ALA A 32 -3.84 5.20 7.31
CA ALA A 32 -2.80 6.22 7.54
C ALA A 32 -2.26 6.79 6.22
N LEU A 33 -1.88 5.94 5.27
CA LEU A 33 -1.41 6.37 3.95
C LEU A 33 -2.48 7.14 3.17
N ARG A 34 -3.76 6.76 3.32
CA ARG A 34 -4.86 7.48 2.69
C ARG A 34 -5.02 8.88 3.29
N GLY A 35 -4.87 9.01 4.61
CA GLY A 35 -4.86 10.28 5.34
C GLY A 35 -3.71 11.20 4.92
N GLU A 36 -2.56 10.65 4.57
CA GLU A 36 -1.41 11.39 4.01
C GLU A 36 -1.61 11.82 2.55
N GLY A 37 -2.70 11.40 1.90
CA GLY A 37 -3.05 11.76 0.52
C GLY A 37 -2.58 10.77 -0.54
N TYR A 38 -2.01 9.63 -0.16
CA TYR A 38 -1.70 8.55 -1.12
C TYR A 38 -2.97 7.87 -1.62
N THR A 39 -2.92 7.34 -2.84
CA THR A 39 -4.04 6.66 -3.52
C THR A 39 -3.70 5.22 -3.87
N LEU A 40 -2.45 4.93 -4.23
CA LEU A 40 -1.96 3.59 -4.54
C LEU A 40 -0.74 3.24 -3.68
N VAL A 41 -0.52 1.95 -3.48
CA VAL A 41 0.71 1.42 -2.90
C VAL A 41 1.27 0.31 -3.76
N ARG A 42 2.59 0.26 -3.87
CA ARG A 42 3.32 -0.88 -4.43
C ARG A 42 3.75 -1.78 -3.29
N ALA A 43 3.14 -2.95 -3.21
CA ALA A 43 3.39 -3.93 -2.16
C ALA A 43 3.97 -5.22 -2.75
N ARG A 44 4.97 -5.79 -2.08
CA ARG A 44 5.66 -7.02 -2.51
C ARG A 44 5.37 -8.19 -1.58
N ARG A 45 5.43 -9.40 -2.12
CA ARG A 45 5.43 -10.68 -1.40
C ARG A 45 6.59 -11.52 -1.93
N GLY A 46 7.66 -11.59 -1.15
CA GLY A 46 8.92 -12.18 -1.63
C GLY A 46 9.58 -11.32 -2.72
N TRP A 47 10.38 -11.94 -3.57
CA TRP A 47 11.21 -11.24 -4.56
C TRP A 47 10.52 -10.98 -5.90
N ALA A 48 9.54 -11.79 -6.29
CA ALA A 48 8.94 -11.74 -7.63
C ALA A 48 7.46 -11.32 -7.67
N ASP A 49 6.73 -11.34 -6.55
CA ASP A 49 5.31 -10.92 -6.52
C ASP A 49 5.22 -9.49 -6.03
N THR A 50 5.28 -8.52 -6.94
CA THR A 50 5.02 -7.11 -6.67
C THR A 50 3.71 -6.70 -7.30
N ARG A 51 2.84 -6.03 -6.54
CA ARG A 51 1.54 -5.54 -7.02
C ARG A 51 1.31 -4.10 -6.61
N GLU A 52 0.63 -3.37 -7.49
CA GLU A 52 0.07 -2.07 -7.18
C GLU A 52 -1.36 -2.27 -6.69
N ILE A 53 -1.68 -1.66 -5.56
CA ILE A 53 -2.93 -1.85 -4.84
C ILE A 53 -3.51 -0.47 -4.55
N SER A 54 -4.76 -0.25 -4.95
CA SER A 54 -5.49 0.95 -4.57
C SER A 54 -5.85 0.89 -3.09
N LEU A 55 -5.48 1.94 -2.35
CA LEU A 55 -5.79 2.05 -0.92
C LEU A 55 -7.31 2.06 -0.70
N SER A 56 -8.06 2.77 -1.54
CA SER A 56 -9.52 2.82 -1.45
C SER A 56 -10.16 1.44 -1.65
N LEU A 57 -9.71 0.66 -2.64
CA LEU A 57 -10.24 -0.69 -2.88
C LEU A 57 -9.81 -1.68 -1.79
N PHE A 58 -8.59 -1.53 -1.27
CA PHE A 58 -8.08 -2.37 -0.20
C PHE A 58 -8.87 -2.15 1.09
N LEU A 59 -9.10 -0.88 1.47
CA LEU A 59 -9.89 -0.52 2.64
C LEU A 59 -11.35 -0.97 2.48
N ALA A 60 -11.96 -0.78 1.31
CA ALA A 60 -13.33 -1.26 1.06
C ALA A 60 -13.49 -2.78 1.19
N LYS A 61 -12.40 -3.56 1.09
CA LYS A 61 -12.41 -5.02 1.23
C LYS A 61 -12.06 -5.49 2.66
N HIS A 62 -11.45 -4.64 3.47
CA HIS A 62 -10.82 -5.02 4.73
C HIS A 62 -11.18 -4.14 5.94
N GLY A 63 -11.95 -3.07 5.75
CA GLY A 63 -12.72 -2.39 6.79
C GLY A 63 -14.11 -2.96 6.88
#